data_AF-A0A1E4H098-F1
#
_entry.id   AF-A0A1E4H098-F1
#
_cell.length_a   1.000
_cell.length_b   1.000
_cell.length_c   1.000
_cell.angle_alpha   90.00
_cell.angle_beta   90.00
_cell.angle_gamma   90.00
#
_symmetry.space_group_name_H-M   'P 1'
#
loop_
_entity.id
_entity.type
_entity.pdbx_description
1 polymer ?
#
loop_
_entity_poly.entity_id
_entity_poly.type
_entity_poly.pdbx_seq_one_letter_code
_entity_poly.pdbx_strand_id
1 'polypeptide(L)'
;MREAIYYDELEPAAYSSGVCILHAPAFARLWSICRERRLSVVADVHTHPGAAFQSWSDRDNPMVARQGHIAIIVPNYANKPVNMQRLGIFEYVGDHAWIDRSPTRTPDFLLITRWI
;
A
#
# COMPACT_ATOMS: atom_id res chain seq x y z
N MET A 1 20.97 2.89 3.49
CA MET A 1 20.68 1.54 4.02
C MET A 1 19.28 1.18 3.55
N ARG A 2 19.04 -0.03 3.00
CA ARG A 2 17.69 -0.52 2.73
C ARG A 2 17.26 -1.30 3.97
N GLU A 3 16.30 -0.76 4.70
CA GLU A 3 15.69 -1.45 5.84
C GLU A 3 14.41 -2.13 5.35
N ALA A 4 14.22 -3.38 5.76
CA ALA A 4 13.01 -4.16 5.48
C ALA A 4 12.50 -4.75 6.79
N ILE A 5 11.18 -4.84 6.89
CA ILE A 5 10.47 -5.59 7.92
C ILE A 5 9.45 -6.45 7.17
N TYR A 6 9.54 -7.76 7.32
CA TYR A 6 8.63 -8.68 6.68
C TYR A 6 7.36 -8.86 7.52
N TYR A 7 6.25 -9.22 6.88
CA TYR A 7 4.96 -9.34 7.58
C TYR A 7 4.96 -10.42 8.66
N ASP A 8 5.70 -11.51 8.47
CA ASP A 8 5.90 -12.58 9.45
C ASP A 8 6.75 -12.16 10.65
N GLU A 9 7.56 -11.10 10.54
CA GLU A 9 8.20 -10.49 11.70
C GLU A 9 7.20 -9.73 12.56
N LEU A 10 6.11 -9.23 11.98
CA LEU A 10 5.04 -8.52 12.68
C LEU A 10 3.95 -9.47 13.20
N GLU A 11 3.59 -10.48 12.41
CA GLU A 11 2.55 -11.48 12.67
C GLU A 11 2.99 -12.83 12.08
N PRO A 12 3.44 -13.81 12.89
CA PRO A 12 3.96 -15.09 12.37
C PRO A 12 2.98 -15.85 11.46
N ALA A 13 1.68 -15.65 11.64
CA ALA A 13 0.63 -16.29 10.84
C ALA A 13 0.23 -15.50 9.57
N ALA A 14 0.94 -14.42 9.21
CA ALA A 14 0.54 -13.47 8.17
C ALA A 14 0.23 -14.12 6.80
N TYR A 15 0.87 -15.24 6.47
CA TYR A 15 0.72 -15.93 5.18
C TYR A 15 -0.14 -17.20 5.24
N SER A 16 -0.74 -17.52 6.40
CA SER A 16 -1.40 -18.81 6.65
C SER A 16 -2.68 -19.06 5.84
N SER A 17 -3.26 -18.01 5.24
CA SER A 17 -4.56 -18.07 4.54
C SER A 17 -4.45 -18.06 3.01
N GLY A 18 -3.25 -17.97 2.45
CA GLY A 18 -3.03 -17.72 1.01
C GLY A 18 -3.19 -16.26 0.58
N VAL A 19 -3.61 -15.38 1.50
CA VAL A 19 -3.51 -13.92 1.40
C VAL A 19 -2.75 -13.37 2.60
N CYS A 20 -2.19 -12.16 2.47
CA CYS A 20 -1.50 -11.49 3.57
C CYS A 20 -2.52 -10.89 4.55
N ILE A 21 -2.56 -11.39 5.79
CA ILE A 21 -3.45 -10.87 6.83
C ILE A 21 -2.59 -10.35 7.98
N LEU A 22 -2.79 -9.07 8.34
CA LEU A 22 -2.20 -8.45 9.52
C LEU A 22 -3.31 -7.98 10.45
N HIS A 23 -3.26 -8.39 11.70
CA HIS A 23 -4.20 -7.93 12.72
C HIS A 23 -3.69 -6.68 13.43
N ALA A 24 -4.57 -6.02 14.19
CA ALA A 24 -4.25 -4.78 14.91
C ALA A 24 -2.93 -4.84 15.73
N PRO A 25 -2.56 -5.94 16.41
CA PRO A 25 -1.28 -6.03 17.12
C PRO A 25 -0.05 -5.88 16.22
N ALA A 26 -0.11 -6.42 14.99
CA ALA A 26 0.96 -6.31 14.00
C ALA A 26 1.20 -4.85 13.61
N PHE A 27 0.12 -4.09 13.42
CA PHE A 27 0.19 -2.66 13.15
C PHE A 27 0.73 -1.87 14.34
N ALA A 28 0.29 -2.18 15.56
CA ALA A 28 0.83 -1.54 16.77
C ALA A 28 2.36 -1.73 16.90
N ARG A 29 2.85 -2.91 16.53
CA ARG A 29 4.28 -3.20 16.47
C ARG A 29 4.99 -2.41 15.38
N LEU A 30 4.42 -2.36 14.16
CA LEU A 30 4.95 -1.53 13.08
C LEU A 30 5.05 -0.05 13.49
N TRP A 31 4.02 0.49 14.15
CA TRP A 31 4.01 1.88 14.64
C TRP A 31 5.09 2.15 15.70
N SER A 32 5.36 1.18 16.57
CA SER A 32 6.44 1.28 17.56
C SER A 32 7.80 1.36 16.87
N ILE A 33 8.05 0.48 15.90
CA ILE A 33 9.29 0.48 15.12
C ILE A 33 9.46 1.79 14.33
N CYS A 34 8.41 2.26 13.66
CA CYS A 34 8.46 3.54 12.95
C CYS A 34 8.79 4.69 13.91
N ARG A 35 8.19 4.74 15.10
CA ARG A 35 8.44 5.78 16.09
C ARG A 35 9.89 5.77 16.59
N GLU A 36 10.42 4.60 16.94
CA GLU A 36 11.82 4.43 17.37
C GLU A 36 12.80 4.92 16.30
N ARG A 37 12.48 4.65 15.03
CA ARG A 37 13.30 5.06 13.88
C ARG A 37 12.99 6.46 13.36
N ARG A 38 12.08 7.20 14.00
CA ARG A 38 11.60 8.53 13.55
C ARG A 38 11.07 8.53 12.11
N LEU A 39 10.40 7.45 11.73
CA LEU A 39 9.75 7.27 10.44
C LEU A 39 8.23 7.47 10.55
N SER A 40 7.60 7.75 9.43
CA SER A 40 6.14 7.75 9.27
C SER A 40 5.77 6.97 8.02
N VAL A 41 4.68 6.21 8.08
CA VAL A 41 4.11 5.58 6.89
C VAL A 41 3.31 6.62 6.13
N VAL A 42 3.63 6.78 4.86
CA VAL A 42 3.03 7.78 3.96
C VAL A 42 2.15 7.16 2.88
N ALA A 43 2.38 5.89 2.57
CA ALA A 43 1.67 5.14 1.56
C ALA A 43 1.86 3.64 1.79
N ASP A 44 0.95 2.83 1.24
CA ASP A 44 1.17 1.40 1.04
C ASP A 44 1.22 1.06 -0.46
N VAL A 45 1.91 -0.03 -0.78
CA VAL A 45 1.92 -0.59 -2.13
C VAL A 45 1.66 -2.08 -2.07
N HIS A 46 0.73 -2.55 -2.90
CA HIS A 46 0.46 -3.97 -3.07
C HIS A 46 0.25 -4.30 -4.55
N THR A 47 0.13 -5.60 -4.86
CA THR A 47 0.08 -6.06 -6.25
C THR A 47 -1.13 -6.92 -6.50
N HIS A 48 -1.68 -6.84 -7.72
CA HIS A 48 -2.75 -7.70 -8.20
C HIS A 48 -2.25 -8.66 -9.29
N PRO A 49 -2.86 -9.84 -9.48
CA PRO A 49 -2.57 -10.72 -10.60
C PRO A 49 -2.87 -10.09 -11.98
N GLY A 50 -3.75 -9.10 -12.03
CA GLY A 50 -4.22 -8.47 -13.26
C GLY A 50 -4.28 -6.95 -13.15
N ALA A 51 -5.45 -6.36 -13.45
CA ALA A 51 -5.64 -4.92 -13.42
C ALA A 51 -5.52 -4.33 -12.00
N ALA A 52 -4.98 -3.12 -11.91
CA ALA A 52 -4.77 -2.37 -10.67
C ALA A 52 -6.01 -1.56 -10.26
N PHE A 53 -7.14 -2.24 -10.09
CA PHE A 53 -8.35 -1.63 -9.54
C PHE A 53 -8.38 -1.84 -8.03
N GLN A 54 -9.01 -0.92 -7.30
CA GLN A 54 -9.28 -1.12 -5.88
C GLN A 54 -10.48 -2.06 -5.72
N SER A 55 -10.29 -3.20 -5.05
CA SER A 55 -11.36 -4.16 -4.76
C SER A 55 -12.20 -3.71 -3.55
N TRP A 56 -13.28 -4.44 -3.26
CA TRP A 56 -14.03 -4.23 -2.01
C TRP A 56 -13.17 -4.48 -0.77
N SER A 57 -12.39 -5.56 -0.79
CA SER A 57 -11.48 -5.88 0.32
C SER A 57 -10.47 -4.77 0.58
N ASP A 58 -9.91 -4.17 -0.48
CA ASP A 58 -8.93 -3.08 -0.35
C ASP A 58 -9.56 -1.80 0.22
N ARG A 59 -10.80 -1.49 -0.18
CA ARG A 59 -11.52 -0.31 0.31
C ARG A 59 -11.88 -0.42 1.78
N ASP A 60 -12.31 -1.61 2.20
CA ASP A 60 -12.86 -1.85 3.53
C ASP A 60 -11.75 -2.10 4.57
N ASN A 61 -10.54 -2.45 4.12
CA ASN A 61 -9.40 -2.77 5.00
C ASN A 61 -8.16 -1.90 4.68
N PRO A 62 -8.23 -0.57 4.81
CA PRO A 62 -7.06 0.29 4.63
C PRO A 62 -5.94 -0.11 5.59
N MET A 63 -4.72 -0.25 5.08
CA MET A 63 -3.53 -0.44 5.93
C MET A 63 -3.37 0.72 6.93
N VAL A 64 -3.71 1.94 6.49
CA VAL A 64 -3.71 3.15 7.31
C VAL A 64 -5.02 3.91 7.10
N ALA A 65 -5.91 3.83 8.09
CA ALA A 65 -7.19 4.55 8.09
C ALA A 65 -7.05 6.04 8.47
N ARG A 66 -6.17 6.77 7.78
CA ARG A 66 -5.93 8.21 8.01
C ARG A 66 -6.16 8.98 6.71
N GLN A 67 -6.96 10.04 6.77
CA GLN A 67 -7.21 10.90 5.63
C GLN A 67 -5.90 11.38 4.99
N GLY A 68 -5.81 11.28 3.66
CA GLY A 68 -4.61 11.57 2.86
C GLY A 68 -3.66 10.38 2.67
N HIS A 69 -3.95 9.22 3.27
CA HIS A 69 -3.18 8.00 3.00
C HIS A 69 -3.32 7.56 1.54
N ILE A 70 -2.21 7.14 0.93
CA ILE A 70 -2.15 6.75 -0.47
C ILE A 70 -1.95 5.22 -0.58
N ALA A 71 -2.89 4.55 -1.23
CA ALA A 71 -2.74 3.15 -1.62
C ALA A 71 -2.33 3.08 -3.10
N ILE A 72 -1.23 2.37 -3.39
CA ILE A 72 -0.74 2.14 -4.74
C ILE A 72 -0.91 0.65 -5.08
N ILE A 73 -1.58 0.38 -6.20
CA ILE A 73 -1.81 -0.97 -6.70
C ILE A 73 -0.99 -1.16 -7.98
N VAL A 74 -0.12 -2.16 -7.99
CA VAL A 74 0.72 -2.50 -9.14
C VAL A 74 0.15 -3.73 -9.84
N PRO A 75 -0.12 -3.68 -11.16
CA PRO A 75 -0.73 -4.80 -11.87
C PRO A 75 0.27 -5.95 -12.10
N ASN A 76 -0.26 -7.13 -12.45
CA ASN A 76 0.48 -8.32 -12.86
C ASN A 76 1.63 -8.74 -11.92
N TYR A 77 1.41 -8.71 -10.59
CA TYR A 77 2.41 -9.02 -9.57
C TYR A 77 3.71 -8.18 -9.68
N ALA A 78 3.60 -6.94 -10.18
CA ALA A 78 4.75 -6.09 -10.49
C ALA A 78 5.77 -6.73 -11.45
N ASN A 79 5.33 -7.66 -12.30
CA ASN A 79 6.16 -8.23 -13.36
C ASN A 79 6.69 -7.13 -14.29
N LYS A 80 7.97 -7.22 -14.64
CA LYS A 80 8.63 -6.24 -15.50
C LYS A 80 8.23 -6.45 -16.97
N PRO A 81 8.10 -5.36 -17.76
CA PRO A 81 8.18 -3.95 -17.34
C PRO A 81 6.92 -3.50 -16.60
N VAL A 82 7.09 -2.73 -15.51
CA VAL A 82 5.96 -2.10 -14.81
C VAL A 82 5.55 -0.85 -15.58
N ASN A 83 4.34 -0.85 -16.14
CA ASN A 83 3.80 0.32 -16.83
C ASN A 83 3.16 1.27 -15.81
N MET A 84 3.80 2.42 -15.60
CA MET A 84 3.36 3.47 -14.68
C MET A 84 1.94 3.97 -14.98
N GLN A 85 1.53 4.01 -16.25
CA GLN A 85 0.18 4.45 -16.66
C GLN A 85 -0.92 3.45 -16.28
N ARG A 86 -0.55 2.26 -15.80
CA ARG A 86 -1.47 1.18 -15.40
C ARG A 86 -1.52 0.98 -13.89
N LEU A 87 -0.91 1.86 -13.10
CA LEU A 87 -1.03 1.83 -11.66
C LEU A 87 -2.42 2.29 -11.23
N GLY A 88 -2.94 1.64 -10.19
CA GLY A 88 -4.06 2.15 -9.41
C GLY A 88 -3.50 3.03 -8.29
N ILE A 89 -4.01 4.25 -8.14
CA ILE A 89 -3.59 5.13 -7.06
C ILE A 89 -4.85 5.69 -6.39
N PHE A 90 -5.00 5.45 -5.09
CA PHE A 90 -6.21 5.80 -4.36
C PHE A 90 -5.86 6.59 -3.10
N GLU A 91 -6.50 7.75 -2.94
CA GLU A 91 -6.36 8.60 -1.76
C GLU A 91 -7.52 8.34 -0.80
N TYR A 92 -7.21 7.96 0.43
CA TYR A 92 -8.21 7.74 1.48
C TYR A 92 -8.76 9.07 1.99
N VAL A 93 -10.09 9.25 1.97
CA VAL A 93 -10.75 10.48 2.43
C VAL A 93 -11.55 10.32 3.72
N GLY A 94 -11.49 9.14 4.35
CA GLY A 94 -12.26 8.80 5.55
C GLY A 94 -13.48 7.94 5.24
N ASP A 95 -14.04 7.31 6.27
CA ASP A 95 -15.28 6.51 6.20
C ASP A 95 -15.29 5.47 5.05
N HIS A 96 -14.18 4.75 4.87
CA HIS A 96 -14.03 3.76 3.78
C HIS A 96 -14.20 4.34 2.35
N ALA A 97 -14.17 5.66 2.21
CA ALA A 97 -14.25 6.35 0.93
C ALA A 97 -12.87 6.72 0.38
N TRP A 98 -12.78 6.70 -0.94
CA TRP A 98 -11.52 6.84 -1.68
C TRP A 98 -11.70 7.68 -2.95
N ILE A 99 -10.71 8.51 -3.26
CA ILE A 99 -10.60 9.21 -4.54
C ILE A 99 -9.64 8.45 -5.45
N ASP A 100 -10.07 8.17 -6.68
CA ASP A 100 -9.21 7.62 -7.73
C ASP A 100 -8.27 8.71 -8.27
N ARG A 101 -6.98 8.56 -7.96
CA ARG A 101 -5.86 9.41 -8.38
C ARG A 101 -4.99 8.72 -9.42
N SER A 102 -5.44 7.63 -10.02
CA SER A 102 -4.69 6.87 -11.02
C SER A 102 -4.32 7.78 -12.20
N PRO A 103 -3.24 7.48 -12.96
CA PRO A 103 -2.75 8.37 -14.03
C PRO A 103 -3.79 8.73 -15.10
N THR A 104 -4.74 7.84 -15.35
CA THR A 104 -5.86 8.08 -16.29
C THR A 104 -6.88 9.12 -15.79
N ARG A 105 -6.87 9.43 -14.49
CA ARG A 105 -7.71 10.43 -13.83
C ARG A 105 -6.93 11.67 -13.43
N THR A 106 -5.73 11.48 -12.88
CA THR A 106 -4.86 12.55 -12.35
C THR A 106 -3.40 12.27 -12.77
N PRO A 107 -2.98 12.69 -13.99
CA PRO A 107 -1.69 12.31 -14.57
C PRO A 107 -0.46 12.67 -13.72
N ASP A 108 -0.53 13.76 -12.96
CA ASP A 108 0.59 14.34 -12.22
C ASP A 108 0.52 14.12 -10.71
N PHE A 109 -0.33 13.19 -10.23
CA PHE A 109 -0.49 12.95 -8.79
C PHE A 109 0.73 12.30 -8.14
N LEU A 110 1.39 11.36 -8.84
CA LEU A 110 2.54 10.63 -8.34
C LEU A 110 3.72 10.75 -9.30
N LEU A 111 4.79 11.39 -8.85
CA LEU A 111 6.06 11.46 -9.57
C LEU A 111 7.02 10.39 -9.02
N ILE A 112 7.37 9.39 -9.84
CA ILE A 112 8.44 8.45 -9.51
C ILE A 112 9.72 8.88 -10.21
N THR A 113 10.69 9.34 -9.43
CA THR A 113 12.02 9.68 -9.90
C THR A 113 13.06 8.74 -9.30
N ARG A 114 14.21 8.62 -9.96
CA ARG A 114 15.39 8.01 -9.37
C ARG A 114 16.24 9.13 -8.79
N TRP A 115 16.56 9.02 -7.51
CA TRP A 115 17.64 9.80 -6.93
C TRP A 115 18.95 9.21 -7.47
N ILE A 116 19.65 10.00 -8.29
CA ILE A 116 20.99 9.68 -8.82
C ILE A 116 22.02 10.20 -7.83
#